data_AF-A0A7G8BW61-F1
#
_entry.id   AF-A0A7G8BW61-F1
#
_cell.length_a   1.000
_cell.length_b   1.000
_cell.length_c   1.000
_cell.angle_alpha   90.00
_cell.angle_beta   90.00
_cell.angle_gamma   90.00
#
_symmetry.space_group_name_H-M   'P 1'
#
loop_
_entity.id
_entity.type
_entity.pdbx_description
1 polymer ?
#
loop_
_entity_poly.entity_id
_entity_poly.type
_entity_poly.pdbx_seq_one_letter_code
_entity_poly.pdbx_strand_id
1 'polypeptide(L)'
;MKPRKSVSTLAIAVFAAVGSLSAQSFHNAPADAASKENPHTTKADAEAGSKLYEMRCAGCHGITAKGVANIPALASGPAQTAKPGELFWYITKGDLANGMPSWATTLTDDQRWQVVTYLKSLGGGSGAGAAAAPAAKNEASEAKFDAPPPKAPFTDFRFEKPGLTRKITVADLPEPYATKSAGNGPTIVAKPEGVWPQVPQGFKVELYSKDVDGPRMIRTAPNGDIVVAESMKGQITILRGMTADGKAEKASVYATGLSRPFGIAFYPAGPNPKWLYIGDTDAVVRFAYKDGDLVATGKPEHVVDLPANGKGHWTRDIRFTLDGKKMLVSVGSGSNVDDPDTTPAEKNRADVLEFNPDGSGQKVYAYGIRNCVGEAIHPKTGELWCSVNERDALGDNLVPDYITHVQPGGFYGWPWWYMGANQDPRHAGKHPELKDKVIVPDVLLNPHNASLGILFYEGKQFPAEYKGDLFAAEHGSWNRAARVGYELIRVPMTPNGRAKGEYEDFMTGFVLPSGDVWGRPVAVTAATDGSLLVSDDAYNAIWRITYTGM
;
A
#
# COMPACT_ATOMS: atom_id res chain seq x y z
N MET A 1 53.92 -74.81 27.68
CA MET A 1 53.89 -75.25 26.27
C MET A 1 52.45 -75.62 25.91
N LYS A 2 51.98 -75.20 24.73
CA LYS A 2 50.59 -74.96 24.30
C LYS A 2 49.59 -76.12 24.48
N PRO A 3 48.32 -75.83 24.83
CA PRO A 3 47.18 -76.61 24.39
C PRO A 3 46.24 -75.86 23.42
N ARG A 4 45.43 -76.70 22.77
CA ARG A 4 44.51 -76.53 21.63
C ARG A 4 43.54 -75.34 21.71
N LYS A 5 43.29 -74.71 20.55
CA LYS A 5 42.23 -73.72 20.31
C LYS A 5 40.87 -74.43 20.19
N SER A 6 39.91 -74.01 21.02
CA SER A 6 38.49 -74.32 20.87
C SER A 6 37.82 -73.24 20.01
N VAL A 7 37.04 -73.64 19.03
CA VAL A 7 36.21 -72.78 18.18
C VAL A 7 34.84 -72.68 18.86
N SER A 8 34.41 -71.48 19.22
CA SER A 8 33.04 -71.21 19.71
C SER A 8 32.33 -70.31 18.72
N THR A 9 31.24 -70.84 18.17
CA THR A 9 30.30 -70.22 17.24
C THR A 9 29.55 -69.09 17.95
N LEU A 10 29.76 -67.84 17.52
CA LEU A 10 29.05 -66.68 18.03
C LEU A 10 27.77 -66.49 17.20
N ALA A 11 26.62 -66.77 17.79
CA ALA A 11 25.31 -66.46 17.22
C ALA A 11 25.09 -64.94 17.30
N ILE A 12 24.88 -64.29 16.15
CA ILE A 12 24.54 -62.88 16.04
C ILE A 12 23.06 -62.73 16.42
N ALA A 13 22.80 -62.18 17.60
CA ALA A 13 21.48 -61.67 17.97
C ALA A 13 21.32 -60.27 17.37
N VAL A 14 20.52 -60.15 16.30
CA VAL A 14 20.08 -58.87 15.75
C VAL A 14 19.04 -58.29 16.72
N PHE A 15 19.47 -57.33 17.54
CA PHE A 15 18.52 -56.43 18.21
C PHE A 15 17.96 -55.47 17.16
N ALA A 16 16.72 -55.71 16.72
CA ALA A 16 15.94 -54.69 16.06
C ALA A 16 15.61 -53.61 17.10
N ALA A 17 16.41 -52.54 17.15
CA ALA A 17 16.03 -51.32 17.83
C ALA A 17 14.83 -50.75 17.06
N VAL A 18 13.63 -50.96 17.60
CA VAL A 18 12.45 -50.20 17.21
C VAL A 18 12.67 -48.80 17.75
N GLY A 19 13.36 -47.96 16.97
CA GLY A 19 13.39 -46.53 17.23
C GLY A 19 11.96 -46.03 17.14
N SER A 20 11.38 -45.66 18.28
CA SER A 20 10.15 -44.88 18.31
C SER A 20 10.44 -43.60 17.53
N LEU A 21 9.87 -43.47 16.33
CA LEU A 21 9.82 -42.19 15.63
C LEU A 21 9.01 -41.24 16.52
N SER A 22 9.69 -40.49 17.39
CA SER A 22 9.12 -39.32 18.02
C SER A 22 8.67 -38.39 16.90
N ALA A 23 7.38 -38.07 16.84
CA ALA A 23 6.87 -37.11 15.87
C ALA A 23 7.69 -35.81 16.00
N GLN A 24 8.34 -35.41 14.92
CA GLN A 24 9.20 -34.23 14.93
C GLN A 24 8.34 -32.99 15.22
N SER A 25 8.67 -32.24 16.28
CA SER A 25 7.91 -31.04 16.66
C SER A 25 8.04 -29.97 15.57
N PHE A 26 7.01 -29.14 15.43
CA PHE A 26 7.00 -28.06 14.44
C PHE A 26 8.22 -27.14 14.65
N HIS A 27 9.11 -27.11 13.65
CA HIS A 27 10.41 -26.42 13.69
C HIS A 27 11.29 -26.75 14.92
N ASN A 28 11.24 -28.00 15.40
CA ASN A 28 11.98 -28.46 16.58
C ASN A 28 11.69 -27.63 17.84
N ALA A 29 10.45 -27.12 17.97
CA ALA A 29 10.01 -26.43 19.18
C ALA A 29 10.28 -27.30 20.44
N PRO A 30 10.78 -26.72 21.53
CA PRO A 30 11.13 -27.46 22.73
C PRO A 30 9.87 -28.00 23.43
N ALA A 31 10.03 -29.08 24.20
CA ALA A 31 8.89 -29.81 24.78
C ALA A 31 8.03 -28.95 25.73
N ASP A 32 8.65 -27.99 26.43
CA ASP A 32 7.99 -27.02 27.30
C ASP A 32 7.17 -25.97 26.54
N ALA A 33 7.56 -25.64 25.31
CA ALA A 33 6.73 -24.82 24.41
C ALA A 33 5.56 -25.63 23.86
N ALA A 34 5.81 -26.87 23.43
CA ALA A 34 4.78 -27.73 22.84
C ALA A 34 3.66 -28.12 23.81
N SER A 35 3.89 -28.02 25.13
CA SER A 35 2.88 -28.26 26.18
C SER A 35 2.07 -27.04 26.57
N LYS A 36 2.40 -25.83 26.07
CA LYS A 36 1.63 -24.62 26.38
C LYS A 36 0.30 -24.59 25.64
N GLU A 37 -0.76 -24.35 26.40
CA GLU A 37 -2.10 -24.11 25.89
C GLU A 37 -2.31 -22.63 25.56
N ASN A 38 -3.19 -22.36 24.59
CA ASN A 38 -3.53 -21.00 24.20
C ASN A 38 -4.64 -20.47 25.13
N PRO A 39 -4.41 -19.42 25.93
CA PRO A 39 -5.43 -18.85 26.81
C PRO A 39 -6.50 -18.03 26.05
N HIS A 40 -6.27 -17.71 24.77
CA HIS A 40 -7.14 -16.91 23.91
C HIS A 40 -7.83 -17.82 22.88
N THR A 41 -9.11 -18.13 23.07
CA THR A 41 -9.81 -19.14 22.24
C THR A 41 -11.12 -18.66 21.63
N THR A 42 -11.49 -17.39 21.85
CA THR A 42 -12.77 -16.85 21.39
C THR A 42 -12.69 -16.36 19.94
N LYS A 43 -13.85 -16.13 19.32
CA LYS A 43 -13.93 -15.47 18.01
C LYS A 43 -13.34 -14.05 18.05
N ALA A 44 -13.57 -13.30 19.14
CA ALA A 44 -13.00 -11.97 19.32
C ALA A 44 -11.45 -12.00 19.39
N ASP A 45 -10.88 -13.05 19.98
CA ASP A 45 -9.43 -13.25 19.99
C ASP A 45 -8.88 -13.56 18.60
N ALA A 46 -9.59 -14.37 17.81
CA ALA A 46 -9.24 -14.62 16.42
C ALA A 46 -9.32 -13.34 15.57
N GLU A 47 -10.31 -12.47 15.81
CA GLU A 47 -10.43 -11.17 15.15
C GLU A 47 -9.30 -10.20 15.56
N ALA A 48 -8.93 -10.16 16.84
CA ALA A 48 -7.77 -9.40 17.31
C ALA A 48 -6.46 -9.92 16.68
N GLY A 49 -6.32 -11.25 16.60
CA GLY A 49 -5.20 -11.93 15.95
C GLY A 49 -5.11 -11.67 14.45
N SER A 50 -6.25 -11.60 13.75
CA SER A 50 -6.34 -11.27 12.32
C SER A 50 -5.74 -9.90 12.01
N LYS A 51 -6.10 -8.87 12.80
CA LYS A 51 -5.57 -7.50 12.65
C LYS A 51 -4.07 -7.46 12.84
N LEU A 52 -3.58 -8.17 13.86
CA LEU A 52 -2.14 -8.28 14.13
C LEU A 52 -1.41 -9.03 13.01
N TYR A 53 -2.00 -10.10 12.50
CA TYR A 53 -1.48 -10.85 11.36
C TYR A 53 -1.37 -9.96 10.12
N GLU A 54 -2.40 -9.19 9.79
CA GLU A 54 -2.38 -8.29 8.64
C GLU A 54 -1.27 -7.24 8.75
N MET A 55 -1.12 -6.63 9.93
CA MET A 55 -0.10 -5.61 10.16
C MET A 55 1.34 -6.16 10.20
N ARG A 56 1.54 -7.42 10.62
CA ARG A 56 2.87 -7.94 10.98
C ARG A 56 3.34 -9.12 10.13
N CYS A 57 2.43 -9.96 9.68
CA CYS A 57 2.74 -11.26 9.07
C CYS A 57 2.34 -11.32 7.58
N ALA A 58 1.27 -10.61 7.18
CA ALA A 58 0.74 -10.65 5.82
C ALA A 58 1.72 -10.13 4.76
N GLY A 59 2.64 -9.23 5.15
CA GLY A 59 3.68 -8.73 4.25
C GLY A 59 4.59 -9.83 3.67
N CYS A 60 4.76 -10.95 4.38
CA CYS A 60 5.55 -12.09 3.93
C CYS A 60 4.67 -13.30 3.57
N HIS A 61 3.66 -13.61 4.38
CA HIS A 61 2.83 -14.82 4.21
C HIS A 61 1.57 -14.59 3.36
N GLY A 62 1.39 -13.37 2.84
CA GLY A 62 0.22 -12.95 2.08
C GLY A 62 -0.98 -12.65 2.99
N ILE A 63 -1.88 -11.79 2.53
CA ILE A 63 -3.07 -11.38 3.31
C ILE A 63 -4.00 -12.54 3.65
N THR A 64 -4.07 -13.55 2.77
CA THR A 64 -4.87 -14.77 3.00
C THR A 64 -4.10 -15.89 3.70
N ALA A 65 -2.86 -15.63 4.14
CA ALA A 65 -1.96 -16.62 4.75
C ALA A 65 -1.66 -17.87 3.91
N LYS A 66 -1.80 -17.77 2.58
CA LYS A 66 -1.53 -18.87 1.64
C LYS A 66 -0.06 -18.94 1.21
N GLY A 67 0.80 -18.10 1.77
CA GLY A 67 2.21 -17.99 1.39
C GLY A 67 2.40 -17.17 0.12
N VAL A 68 3.62 -16.70 -0.09
CA VAL A 68 4.02 -15.94 -1.29
C VAL A 68 5.37 -16.48 -1.75
N ALA A 69 5.43 -16.96 -3.00
CA ALA A 69 6.62 -17.59 -3.58
C ALA A 69 7.21 -18.69 -2.66
N ASN A 70 8.43 -18.49 -2.14
CA ASN A 70 9.13 -19.45 -1.27
C ASN A 70 8.74 -19.31 0.21
N ILE A 71 7.90 -18.33 0.57
CA ILE A 71 7.43 -18.14 1.95
C ILE A 71 6.24 -19.07 2.20
N PRO A 72 6.29 -19.93 3.24
CA PRO A 72 5.32 -21.01 3.42
C PRO A 72 3.92 -20.50 3.71
N ALA A 73 2.93 -21.26 3.24
CA ALA A 73 1.54 -21.11 3.60
C ALA A 73 1.33 -21.38 5.10
N LEU A 74 0.58 -20.51 5.75
CA LEU A 74 0.19 -20.69 7.15
C LEU A 74 -1.27 -21.15 7.27
N ALA A 75 -2.13 -20.88 6.29
CA ALA A 75 -3.51 -21.36 6.21
C ALA A 75 -3.62 -22.88 5.93
N SER A 76 -2.51 -23.54 5.59
CA SER A 76 -2.45 -24.96 5.24
C SER A 76 -1.10 -25.56 5.66
N GLY A 77 -0.99 -26.89 5.64
CA GLY A 77 0.30 -27.57 5.85
C GLY A 77 0.74 -27.57 7.33
N PRO A 78 2.07 -27.64 7.59
CA PRO A 78 2.60 -27.92 8.93
C PRO A 78 2.14 -26.95 10.03
N ALA A 79 1.88 -25.68 9.69
CA ALA A 79 1.36 -24.70 10.65
C ALA A 79 -0.04 -25.08 11.18
N GLN A 80 -0.88 -25.70 10.34
CA GLN A 80 -2.22 -26.13 10.75
C GLN A 80 -2.19 -27.39 11.62
N THR A 81 -1.19 -28.24 11.47
CA THR A 81 -1.03 -29.45 12.30
C THR A 81 -0.19 -29.23 13.56
N ALA A 82 0.57 -28.14 13.65
CA ALA A 82 1.39 -27.78 14.83
C ALA A 82 0.54 -27.58 16.09
N LYS A 83 1.08 -27.84 17.27
CA LYS A 83 0.39 -27.48 18.53
C LYS A 83 0.41 -25.95 18.71
N PRO A 84 -0.59 -25.35 19.38
CA PRO A 84 -0.63 -23.91 19.61
C PRO A 84 0.64 -23.35 20.25
N GLY A 85 1.18 -24.02 21.26
CA GLY A 85 2.42 -23.61 21.92
C GLY A 85 3.67 -23.69 21.05
N GLU A 86 3.70 -24.58 20.04
CA GLU A 86 4.80 -24.64 19.07
C GLU A 86 4.74 -23.45 18.10
N LEU A 87 3.54 -23.09 17.63
CA LEU A 87 3.32 -21.88 16.82
C LEU A 87 3.67 -20.61 17.59
N PHE A 88 3.21 -20.51 18.85
CA PHE A 88 3.52 -19.38 19.72
C PHE A 88 5.03 -19.22 19.90
N TRP A 89 5.75 -20.32 20.16
CA TRP A 89 7.20 -20.29 20.29
C TRP A 89 7.88 -19.85 18.99
N TYR A 90 7.47 -20.39 17.85
CA TYR A 90 8.08 -20.04 16.56
C TYR A 90 7.81 -18.59 16.17
N ILE A 91 6.60 -18.06 16.41
CA ILE A 91 6.27 -16.62 16.26
C ILE A 91 7.11 -15.77 17.22
N THR A 92 7.28 -16.22 18.47
CA THR A 92 8.06 -15.48 19.46
C THR A 92 9.54 -15.38 19.05
N LYS A 93 10.14 -16.48 18.60
CA LYS A 93 11.57 -16.53 18.25
C LYS A 93 11.87 -16.03 16.84
N GLY A 94 10.92 -16.19 15.91
CA GLY A 94 11.16 -16.03 14.49
C GLY A 94 12.12 -17.08 13.94
N ASP A 95 12.46 -16.92 12.67
CA ASP A 95 13.51 -17.64 11.97
C ASP A 95 14.43 -16.62 11.32
N LEU A 96 15.30 -16.06 12.16
CA LEU A 96 16.16 -14.94 11.79
C LEU A 96 17.14 -15.31 10.66
N ALA A 97 17.49 -16.59 10.54
CA ALA A 97 18.36 -17.08 9.47
C ALA A 97 17.65 -17.09 8.10
N ASN A 98 16.33 -17.28 8.09
CA ASN A 98 15.51 -17.33 6.88
C ASN A 98 14.58 -16.11 6.73
N GLY A 99 14.86 -15.03 7.46
CA GLY A 99 14.19 -13.74 7.30
C GLY A 99 12.84 -13.58 8.01
N MET A 100 12.41 -14.54 8.83
CA MET A 100 11.22 -14.36 9.68
C MET A 100 11.61 -13.62 10.97
N PRO A 101 11.08 -12.41 11.23
CA PRO A 101 11.43 -11.64 12.43
C PRO A 101 10.99 -12.35 13.72
N SER A 102 11.71 -12.07 14.81
CA SER A 102 11.21 -12.33 16.17
C SER A 102 10.13 -11.31 16.51
N TRP A 103 8.97 -11.80 16.97
CA TRP A 103 7.88 -10.93 17.42
C TRP A 103 7.89 -10.72 18.94
N ALA A 104 8.88 -11.25 19.66
CA ALA A 104 9.02 -11.16 21.12
C ALA A 104 8.98 -9.72 21.65
N THR A 105 9.60 -8.79 20.93
CA THR A 105 9.84 -7.41 21.35
C THR A 105 8.78 -6.42 20.85
N THR A 106 7.96 -6.82 19.89
CA THR A 106 7.01 -5.94 19.19
C THR A 106 5.55 -6.31 19.43
N LEU A 107 5.28 -7.53 19.88
CA LEU A 107 3.97 -7.98 20.33
C LEU A 107 4.04 -8.38 21.81
N THR A 108 2.93 -8.29 22.53
CA THR A 108 2.81 -8.91 23.87
C THR A 108 2.58 -10.42 23.74
N ASP A 109 2.69 -11.16 24.84
CA ASP A 109 2.32 -12.59 24.87
C ASP A 109 0.86 -12.79 24.44
N ASP A 110 -0.07 -11.98 24.96
CA ASP A 110 -1.49 -12.06 24.59
C ASP A 110 -1.71 -11.85 23.10
N GLN A 111 -1.05 -10.84 22.52
CA GLN A 111 -1.15 -10.55 21.08
C GLN A 111 -0.61 -11.69 20.23
N ARG A 112 0.51 -12.31 20.62
CA ARG A 112 1.05 -13.48 19.91
C ARG A 112 0.10 -14.68 20.01
N TRP A 113 -0.51 -14.90 21.16
CA TRP A 113 -1.50 -15.96 21.33
C TRP A 113 -2.75 -15.73 20.49
N GLN A 114 -3.24 -14.49 20.40
CA GLN A 114 -4.34 -14.12 19.52
C GLN A 114 -4.01 -14.39 18.05
N VAL A 115 -2.78 -14.11 17.59
CA VAL A 115 -2.32 -14.49 16.24
C VAL A 115 -2.36 -16.00 16.04
N VAL A 116 -1.95 -16.81 17.04
CA VAL A 116 -2.08 -18.28 16.97
C VAL A 116 -3.54 -18.72 16.84
N THR A 117 -4.46 -18.08 17.58
CA THR A 117 -5.91 -18.33 17.50
C THR A 117 -6.43 -18.05 16.10
N TYR A 118 -6.04 -16.90 15.51
CA TYR A 118 -6.36 -16.57 14.13
C TYR A 118 -5.83 -17.61 13.15
N LEU A 119 -4.54 -17.97 13.21
CA LEU A 119 -3.94 -18.95 12.31
C LEU A 119 -4.67 -20.29 12.37
N LYS A 120 -5.07 -20.77 13.55
CA LYS A 120 -5.82 -22.02 13.70
C LYS A 120 -7.23 -21.96 13.14
N SER A 121 -7.85 -20.79 13.10
CA SER A 121 -9.17 -20.64 12.48
C SER A 121 -9.14 -20.87 10.95
N LEU A 122 -7.97 -20.78 10.30
CA LEU A 122 -7.82 -20.90 8.85
C LEU A 122 -7.84 -22.35 8.33
N GLY A 123 -7.51 -23.36 9.15
CA GLY A 123 -7.32 -24.75 8.71
C GLY A 123 -8.55 -25.67 8.78
N GLY A 124 -9.73 -25.15 9.11
CA GLY A 124 -10.92 -25.95 9.43
C GLY A 124 -11.72 -26.56 8.27
N GLY A 125 -11.20 -26.62 7.03
CA GLY A 125 -11.92 -27.15 5.86
C GLY A 125 -11.17 -28.30 5.17
N SER A 126 -11.66 -29.53 5.33
CA SER A 126 -11.13 -30.75 4.73
C SER A 126 -11.30 -30.81 3.20
N GLY A 127 -10.34 -31.46 2.52
CA GLY A 127 -10.20 -31.49 1.08
C GLY A 127 -11.28 -32.26 0.31
N ALA A 128 -11.68 -31.66 -0.81
CA ALA A 128 -12.17 -32.32 -2.00
C ALA A 128 -11.56 -31.55 -3.18
N GLY A 129 -11.07 -32.26 -4.19
CA GLY A 129 -10.53 -31.63 -5.40
C GLY A 129 -11.58 -30.68 -5.98
N ALA A 130 -11.29 -29.38 -5.96
CA ALA A 130 -12.16 -28.36 -6.50
C ALA A 130 -11.37 -27.58 -7.54
N ALA A 131 -11.84 -27.68 -8.79
CA ALA A 131 -11.70 -26.58 -9.73
C ALA A 131 -11.92 -25.26 -8.98
N ALA A 132 -11.04 -24.28 -9.21
CA ALA A 132 -10.99 -22.97 -8.56
C ALA A 132 -12.34 -22.57 -7.93
N ALA A 133 -12.52 -22.91 -6.64
CA ALA A 133 -13.69 -22.45 -5.92
C ALA A 133 -13.50 -20.94 -5.71
N PRO A 134 -14.51 -20.11 -6.05
CA PRO A 134 -14.43 -18.68 -5.88
C PRO A 134 -14.15 -18.37 -4.41
N ALA A 135 -13.28 -17.39 -4.16
CA ALA A 135 -13.03 -16.89 -2.82
C ALA A 135 -14.37 -16.68 -2.12
N ALA A 136 -14.57 -17.30 -0.95
CA ALA A 136 -15.74 -17.02 -0.11
C ALA A 136 -15.68 -15.52 0.21
N LYS A 137 -16.57 -14.78 -0.44
CA LYS A 137 -16.71 -13.34 -0.31
C LYS A 137 -17.32 -13.11 1.07
N ASN A 138 -16.66 -12.34 1.94
CA ASN A 138 -17.35 -11.81 3.11
C ASN A 138 -18.58 -11.05 2.59
N GLU A 139 -19.75 -11.52 2.96
CA GLU A 139 -21.00 -10.84 2.63
C GLU A 139 -21.04 -9.50 3.36
N ALA A 140 -21.62 -8.49 2.70
CA ALA A 140 -21.77 -7.18 3.31
C ALA A 140 -22.70 -7.26 4.53
N SER A 141 -22.34 -6.57 5.61
CA SER A 141 -23.25 -6.40 6.72
C SER A 141 -24.43 -5.51 6.31
N GLU A 142 -25.64 -5.90 6.71
CA GLU A 142 -26.84 -5.06 6.55
C GLU A 142 -26.96 -3.98 7.64
N ALA A 143 -26.19 -4.10 8.73
CA ALA A 143 -26.25 -3.15 9.85
C ALA A 143 -25.62 -1.81 9.42
N LYS A 144 -26.30 -0.69 9.68
CA LYS A 144 -25.74 0.64 9.41
C LYS A 144 -24.67 1.01 10.43
N PHE A 145 -23.64 1.71 9.97
CA PHE A 145 -22.62 2.29 10.83
C PHE A 145 -23.24 3.41 11.68
N ASP A 146 -23.24 3.20 12.99
CA ASP A 146 -23.81 4.15 13.96
C ASP A 146 -22.70 4.98 14.61
N ALA A 147 -22.72 6.29 14.31
CA ALA A 147 -21.86 7.28 14.93
C ALA A 147 -22.49 8.67 14.79
N PRO A 148 -22.16 9.64 15.66
CA PRO A 148 -22.58 11.03 15.48
C PRO A 148 -22.13 11.58 14.11
N PRO A 149 -22.86 12.52 13.50
CA PRO A 149 -22.39 13.25 12.32
C PRO A 149 -21.03 13.93 12.58
N PRO A 150 -20.15 14.00 11.57
CA PRO A 150 -18.85 14.64 11.71
C PRO A 150 -19.03 16.16 11.87
N LYS A 151 -18.06 16.80 12.53
CA LYS A 151 -18.03 18.26 12.68
C LYS A 151 -17.22 18.87 11.55
N ALA A 152 -17.80 19.85 10.85
CA ALA A 152 -17.10 20.62 9.83
C ALA A 152 -15.80 21.26 10.37
N PRO A 153 -14.76 21.40 9.53
CA PRO A 153 -14.72 21.04 8.10
C PRO A 153 -14.49 19.54 7.83
N PHE A 154 -14.29 18.72 8.86
CA PHE A 154 -14.04 17.29 8.71
C PHE A 154 -15.30 16.53 8.28
N THR A 155 -15.10 15.42 7.56
CA THR A 155 -16.17 14.57 7.04
C THR A 155 -15.91 13.10 7.38
N ASP A 156 -16.81 12.22 6.95
CA ASP A 156 -16.60 10.78 6.89
C ASP A 156 -17.36 10.21 5.68
N PHE A 157 -17.15 8.92 5.41
CA PHE A 157 -17.69 8.22 4.25
C PHE A 157 -19.21 8.35 4.06
N ARG A 158 -19.97 8.62 5.13
CA ARG A 158 -21.43 8.75 5.07
C ARG A 158 -21.88 10.07 4.43
N PHE A 159 -20.98 11.05 4.38
CA PHE A 159 -21.23 12.40 3.89
C PHE A 159 -20.39 12.75 2.65
N GLU A 160 -19.63 11.81 2.11
CA GLU A 160 -18.95 11.93 0.82
C GLU A 160 -19.98 11.87 -0.32
N LYS A 161 -19.91 12.84 -1.24
CA LYS A 161 -20.85 12.90 -2.37
C LYS A 161 -20.23 13.65 -3.54
N PRO A 162 -20.35 13.15 -4.78
CA PRO A 162 -19.78 13.82 -5.94
C PRO A 162 -20.20 15.29 -6.06
N GLY A 163 -19.25 16.17 -6.32
CA GLY A 163 -19.42 17.61 -6.45
C GLY A 163 -19.40 18.39 -5.13
N LEU A 164 -19.19 17.75 -3.97
CA LEU A 164 -19.01 18.47 -2.71
C LEU A 164 -17.58 19.00 -2.59
N THR A 165 -17.46 20.32 -2.42
CA THR A 165 -16.18 20.98 -2.14
C THR A 165 -15.85 20.95 -0.66
N ARG A 166 -14.59 20.66 -0.35
CA ARG A 166 -13.99 20.56 0.98
C ARG A 166 -12.84 21.54 1.09
N LYS A 167 -12.74 22.20 2.23
CA LYS A 167 -11.64 23.11 2.55
C LYS A 167 -11.27 22.97 4.02
N ILE A 168 -10.04 22.55 4.26
CA ILE A 168 -9.45 22.45 5.59
C ILE A 168 -8.26 23.41 5.62
N THR A 169 -8.14 24.18 6.70
CA THR A 169 -7.05 25.10 6.94
C THR A 169 -6.34 24.77 8.24
N VAL A 170 -5.15 25.35 8.44
CA VAL A 170 -4.40 25.18 9.70
C VAL A 170 -5.22 25.66 10.91
N ALA A 171 -6.10 26.65 10.74
CA ALA A 171 -6.95 27.17 11.81
C ALA A 171 -8.06 26.18 12.25
N ASP A 172 -8.37 25.18 11.43
CA ASP A 172 -9.38 24.17 11.73
C ASP A 172 -8.83 22.97 12.51
N LEU A 173 -7.51 22.86 12.64
CA LEU A 173 -6.87 21.70 13.22
C LEU A 173 -7.12 21.64 14.72
N PRO A 174 -7.62 20.51 15.24
CA PRO A 174 -7.76 20.33 16.67
C PRO A 174 -6.39 20.13 17.33
N GLU A 175 -6.32 20.35 18.64
CA GLU A 175 -5.16 19.97 19.44
C GLU A 175 -4.90 18.45 19.35
N PRO A 176 -3.63 18.01 19.43
CA PRO A 176 -3.31 16.59 19.54
C PRO A 176 -4.12 15.90 20.64
N TYR A 177 -4.64 14.72 20.33
CA TYR A 177 -5.44 13.87 21.21
C TYR A 177 -6.80 14.46 21.61
N ALA A 178 -7.32 15.45 20.87
CA ALA A 178 -8.71 15.92 21.03
C ALA A 178 -9.74 14.78 20.92
N THR A 179 -9.43 13.72 20.17
CA THR A 179 -10.06 12.40 20.30
C THR A 179 -9.00 11.32 20.49
N LYS A 180 -9.43 10.13 20.96
CA LYS A 180 -8.56 8.96 20.97
C LYS A 180 -8.31 8.49 19.54
N SER A 181 -7.08 8.08 19.23
CA SER A 181 -6.77 7.35 18.00
C SER A 181 -7.53 6.02 17.97
N ALA A 182 -7.98 5.63 16.77
CA ALA A 182 -8.81 4.45 16.58
C ALA A 182 -8.24 3.56 15.46
N GLY A 183 -7.83 2.35 15.82
CA GLY A 183 -7.47 1.32 14.86
C GLY A 183 -8.73 0.67 14.27
N ASN A 184 -9.07 1.06 13.05
CA ASN A 184 -10.24 0.62 12.31
C ASN A 184 -9.82 0.28 10.87
N GLY A 185 -9.06 -0.79 10.65
CA GLY A 185 -8.71 -1.26 9.29
C GLY A 185 -9.95 -1.70 8.49
N PRO A 186 -9.97 -1.53 7.15
CA PRO A 186 -11.15 -1.84 6.34
C PRO A 186 -11.50 -3.32 6.34
N THR A 187 -12.75 -3.63 6.64
CA THR A 187 -13.31 -4.95 6.31
C THR A 187 -13.65 -4.97 4.83
N ILE A 188 -12.85 -5.69 4.04
CA ILE A 188 -13.07 -5.83 2.61
C ILE A 188 -14.17 -6.87 2.36
N VAL A 189 -15.21 -6.46 1.64
CA VAL A 189 -16.33 -7.30 1.22
C VAL A 189 -16.42 -7.32 -0.30
N ALA A 190 -17.17 -8.28 -0.85
CA ALA A 190 -17.44 -8.24 -2.27
C ALA A 190 -18.35 -7.07 -2.64
N LYS A 191 -18.12 -6.51 -3.83
CA LYS A 191 -19.05 -5.54 -4.42
C LYS A 191 -20.45 -6.13 -4.50
N PRO A 192 -21.46 -5.52 -3.84
CA PRO A 192 -22.83 -5.96 -3.98
C PRO A 192 -23.35 -5.81 -5.41
N GLU A 193 -24.38 -6.58 -5.74
CA GLU A 193 -25.09 -6.44 -7.02
C GLU A 193 -25.72 -5.05 -7.13
N GLY A 194 -25.70 -4.45 -8.33
CA GLY A 194 -26.26 -3.11 -8.56
C GLY A 194 -25.49 -1.93 -7.93
N VAL A 195 -24.51 -2.16 -7.06
CA VAL A 195 -23.70 -1.08 -6.45
C VAL A 195 -22.56 -0.68 -7.38
N TRP A 196 -22.49 0.61 -7.69
CA TRP A 196 -21.44 1.25 -8.49
C TRP A 196 -20.91 2.48 -7.77
N PRO A 197 -19.66 2.89 -8.09
CA PRO A 197 -19.17 4.19 -7.65
C PRO A 197 -20.07 5.29 -8.23
N GLN A 198 -20.12 6.41 -7.55
CA GLN A 198 -20.90 7.58 -7.94
C GLN A 198 -19.95 8.65 -8.47
N VAL A 199 -20.35 9.36 -9.53
CA VAL A 199 -19.59 10.46 -10.15
C VAL A 199 -20.50 11.69 -10.31
N PRO A 200 -19.98 12.90 -10.59
CA PRO A 200 -20.82 14.08 -10.71
C PRO A 200 -21.79 13.95 -11.89
N GLN A 201 -22.86 14.75 -11.89
CA GLN A 201 -23.78 14.80 -13.02
C GLN A 201 -23.03 15.12 -14.33
N GLY A 202 -23.47 14.52 -15.44
CA GLY A 202 -22.77 14.61 -16.72
C GLY A 202 -21.61 13.62 -16.87
N PHE A 203 -21.24 12.87 -15.84
CA PHE A 203 -20.23 11.81 -15.91
C PHE A 203 -20.83 10.42 -15.81
N LYS A 204 -20.12 9.44 -16.34
CA LYS A 204 -20.43 8.02 -16.25
C LYS A 204 -19.20 7.24 -15.81
N VAL A 205 -19.37 6.30 -14.89
CA VAL A 205 -18.36 5.29 -14.55
C VAL A 205 -18.68 3.96 -15.23
N GLU A 206 -17.65 3.34 -15.81
CA GLU A 206 -17.70 2.03 -16.43
C GLU A 206 -16.51 1.19 -15.96
N LEU A 207 -16.59 -0.12 -16.18
CA LEU A 207 -15.48 -1.03 -15.90
C LEU A 207 -14.55 -1.07 -17.12
N TYR A 208 -13.28 -0.70 -16.95
CA TYR A 208 -12.26 -0.79 -18.00
C TYR A 208 -11.63 -2.18 -18.06
N SER A 209 -11.22 -2.72 -16.90
CA SER A 209 -10.56 -4.03 -16.84
C SER A 209 -10.76 -4.71 -15.48
N LYS A 210 -10.81 -6.05 -15.54
CA LYS A 210 -10.75 -6.98 -14.41
C LYS A 210 -9.57 -7.95 -14.51
N ASP A 211 -8.76 -7.82 -15.56
CA ASP A 211 -7.63 -8.71 -15.86
C ASP A 211 -6.36 -8.23 -15.12
N VAL A 212 -6.53 -7.86 -13.86
CA VAL A 212 -5.51 -7.32 -12.95
C VAL A 212 -5.79 -7.82 -11.54
N ASP A 213 -4.75 -7.98 -10.72
CA ASP A 213 -4.84 -8.47 -9.34
C ASP A 213 -4.01 -7.57 -8.40
N GLY A 214 -4.71 -6.87 -7.52
CA GLY A 214 -4.16 -5.80 -6.68
C GLY A 214 -3.51 -4.67 -7.48
N PRO A 215 -4.18 -4.09 -8.50
CA PRO A 215 -3.59 -3.00 -9.29
C PRO A 215 -3.31 -1.79 -8.41
N ARG A 216 -2.05 -1.36 -8.37
CA ARG A 216 -1.61 -0.18 -7.63
C ARG A 216 -1.43 1.01 -8.56
N MET A 217 -0.20 1.41 -8.84
CA MET A 217 0.08 2.54 -9.71
C MET A 217 -0.28 2.21 -11.16
N ILE A 218 -0.90 3.17 -11.84
CA ILE A 218 -1.17 3.10 -13.29
C ILE A 218 -0.60 4.32 -14.01
N ARG A 219 -0.09 4.10 -15.22
CA ARG A 219 0.41 5.14 -16.13
C ARG A 219 0.02 4.84 -17.55
N THR A 220 -0.38 5.88 -18.26
CA THR A 220 -0.59 5.81 -19.71
C THR A 220 0.74 5.98 -20.43
N ALA A 221 1.10 5.01 -21.25
CA ALA A 221 2.21 5.05 -22.18
C ALA A 221 1.91 6.00 -23.34
N PRO A 222 2.93 6.50 -24.07
CA PRO A 222 2.71 7.44 -25.17
C PRO A 222 1.81 6.91 -26.31
N ASN A 223 1.84 5.60 -26.56
CA ASN A 223 0.92 4.94 -27.50
C ASN A 223 -0.50 4.72 -26.97
N GLY A 224 -0.77 5.04 -25.71
CA GLY A 224 -2.06 4.85 -25.04
C GLY A 224 -2.24 3.55 -24.27
N ASP A 225 -1.24 2.67 -24.24
CA ASP A 225 -1.29 1.50 -23.37
C ASP A 225 -1.30 1.91 -21.89
N ILE A 226 -1.98 1.14 -21.05
CA ILE A 226 -2.00 1.36 -19.61
C ILE A 226 -1.06 0.38 -18.93
N VAL A 227 0.01 0.90 -18.34
CA VAL A 227 0.96 0.13 -17.53
C VAL A 227 0.46 0.11 -16.10
N VAL A 228 0.39 -1.08 -15.52
CA VAL A 228 -0.19 -1.36 -14.20
C VAL A 228 0.85 -2.06 -13.33
N ALA A 229 1.11 -1.52 -12.14
CA ALA A 229 1.91 -2.21 -11.13
C ALA A 229 1.01 -3.10 -10.26
N GLU A 230 1.27 -4.40 -10.23
CA GLU A 230 0.64 -5.36 -9.31
C GLU A 230 1.64 -5.69 -8.20
N SER A 231 1.79 -4.74 -7.25
CA SER A 231 2.91 -4.73 -6.29
C SER A 231 3.05 -6.04 -5.53
N MET A 232 1.96 -6.60 -5.01
CA MET A 232 2.01 -7.83 -4.21
C MET A 232 2.38 -9.07 -5.02
N LYS A 233 2.23 -9.03 -6.34
CA LYS A 233 2.66 -10.09 -7.26
C LYS A 233 4.09 -9.90 -7.77
N GLY A 234 4.73 -8.77 -7.48
CA GLY A 234 6.05 -8.47 -8.02
C GLY A 234 6.03 -8.33 -9.54
N GLN A 235 4.97 -7.74 -10.11
CA GLN A 235 4.68 -7.80 -11.54
C GLN A 235 4.24 -6.44 -12.11
N ILE A 236 4.59 -6.21 -13.39
CA ILE A 236 4.01 -5.17 -14.25
C ILE A 236 3.14 -5.82 -15.33
N THR A 237 1.94 -5.30 -15.51
CA THR A 237 0.98 -5.70 -16.55
C THR A 237 0.70 -4.54 -17.49
N ILE A 238 0.61 -4.80 -18.79
CA ILE A 238 0.21 -3.83 -19.80
C ILE A 238 -1.20 -4.17 -20.30
N LEU A 239 -2.09 -3.19 -20.27
CA LEU A 239 -3.40 -3.23 -20.89
C LEU A 239 -3.36 -2.43 -22.18
N ARG A 240 -3.72 -3.07 -23.29
CA ARG A 240 -3.69 -2.49 -24.64
C ARG A 240 -5.09 -2.31 -25.19
N GLY A 241 -5.26 -1.20 -25.90
CA GLY A 241 -6.43 -0.92 -26.70
C GLY A 241 -7.66 -0.61 -25.86
N MET A 242 -8.72 -0.23 -26.56
CA MET A 242 -10.02 -0.03 -25.97
C MET A 242 -11.10 -0.52 -26.94
N THR A 243 -11.91 -1.47 -26.50
CA THR A 243 -13.06 -1.97 -27.24
C THR A 243 -14.13 -0.89 -27.39
N ALA A 244 -15.11 -1.11 -28.27
CA ALA A 244 -16.24 -0.20 -28.45
C ALA A 244 -17.07 0.03 -27.17
N ASP A 245 -17.11 -0.95 -26.26
CA ASP A 245 -17.75 -0.85 -24.94
C ASP A 245 -16.81 -0.33 -23.84
N GLY A 246 -15.64 0.21 -24.21
CA GLY A 246 -14.76 0.94 -23.30
C GLY A 246 -13.88 0.06 -22.40
N LYS A 247 -13.63 -1.20 -22.77
CA LYS A 247 -12.80 -2.15 -22.01
C LYS A 247 -11.42 -2.33 -22.64
N ALA A 248 -10.44 -2.78 -21.86
CA ALA A 248 -9.15 -3.20 -22.40
C ALA A 248 -9.32 -4.34 -23.42
N GLU A 249 -8.65 -4.26 -24.57
CA GLU A 249 -8.70 -5.33 -25.59
C GLU A 249 -7.80 -6.51 -25.22
N LYS A 250 -6.67 -6.21 -24.57
CA LYS A 250 -5.67 -7.21 -24.22
C LYS A 250 -4.95 -6.85 -22.94
N ALA A 251 -4.77 -7.83 -22.05
CA ALA A 251 -3.84 -7.77 -20.94
C ALA A 251 -2.58 -8.61 -21.25
N SER A 252 -1.41 -8.14 -20.85
CA SER A 252 -0.15 -8.88 -21.01
C SER A 252 0.79 -8.63 -19.84
N VAL A 253 1.36 -9.70 -19.30
CA VAL A 253 2.39 -9.61 -18.28
C VAL A 253 3.67 -9.09 -18.92
N TYR A 254 4.07 -7.87 -18.57
CA TYR A 254 5.26 -7.24 -19.12
C TYR A 254 6.53 -7.76 -18.46
N ALA A 255 6.55 -7.79 -17.12
CA ALA A 255 7.69 -8.24 -16.32
C ALA A 255 7.23 -8.80 -14.97
N THR A 256 7.98 -9.76 -14.42
CA THR A 256 7.74 -10.41 -13.12
C THR A 256 9.02 -10.50 -12.30
N GLY A 257 8.90 -10.86 -11.02
CA GLY A 257 10.05 -11.05 -10.12
C GLY A 257 10.63 -9.74 -9.58
N LEU A 258 9.81 -8.68 -9.60
CA LEU A 258 10.13 -7.36 -9.09
C LEU A 258 9.83 -7.27 -7.59
N SER A 259 10.54 -6.39 -6.89
CA SER A 259 10.44 -6.22 -5.44
C SER A 259 9.34 -5.20 -5.09
N ARG A 260 8.09 -5.69 -5.04
CA ARG A 260 6.88 -4.89 -4.78
C ARG A 260 6.85 -3.60 -5.62
N PRO A 261 6.81 -3.71 -6.96
CA PRO A 261 6.91 -2.57 -7.85
C PRO A 261 5.76 -1.60 -7.61
N PHE A 262 6.04 -0.30 -7.67
CA PHE A 262 5.03 0.74 -7.54
C PHE A 262 5.22 1.85 -8.56
N GLY A 263 6.33 2.59 -8.52
CA GLY A 263 6.56 3.71 -9.45
C GLY A 263 6.71 3.23 -10.88
N ILE A 264 6.19 4.03 -11.82
CA ILE A 264 6.27 3.77 -13.26
C ILE A 264 6.60 5.08 -13.96
N ALA A 265 7.68 5.10 -14.74
CA ALA A 265 8.07 6.25 -15.56
C ALA A 265 8.68 5.84 -16.90
N PHE A 266 8.33 6.58 -17.95
CA PHE A 266 8.90 6.41 -19.29
C PHE A 266 10.06 7.41 -19.49
N TYR A 267 11.16 6.94 -20.08
CA TYR A 267 12.34 7.78 -20.31
C TYR A 267 13.02 7.53 -21.66
N PRO A 268 13.44 8.58 -22.40
CA PRO A 268 13.09 9.99 -22.18
C PRO A 268 11.57 10.20 -22.18
N ALA A 269 11.11 11.19 -21.42
CA ALA A 269 9.70 11.57 -21.45
C ALA A 269 9.32 12.06 -22.86
N GLY A 270 8.07 11.82 -23.27
CA GLY A 270 7.55 12.18 -24.59
C GLY A 270 7.20 10.96 -25.43
N PRO A 271 7.06 11.13 -26.77
CA PRO A 271 6.43 10.12 -27.63
C PRO A 271 7.28 8.87 -27.89
N ASN A 272 8.60 8.93 -27.67
CA ASN A 272 9.52 7.86 -28.04
C ASN A 272 10.44 7.47 -26.87
N PRO A 273 9.87 6.91 -25.78
CA PRO A 273 10.68 6.44 -24.68
C PRO A 273 11.54 5.25 -25.12
N LYS A 274 12.71 5.14 -24.51
CA LYS A 274 13.65 4.04 -24.69
C LYS A 274 13.67 3.08 -23.50
N TRP A 275 13.10 3.53 -22.39
CA TRP A 275 13.17 2.86 -21.10
C TRP A 275 11.83 2.96 -20.37
N LEU A 276 11.48 1.88 -19.69
CA LEU A 276 10.45 1.84 -18.67
C LEU A 276 11.13 1.68 -17.31
N TYR A 277 11.12 2.73 -16.49
CA TYR A 277 11.65 2.74 -15.14
C TYR A 277 10.57 2.27 -14.17
N ILE A 278 10.97 1.39 -13.26
CA ILE A 278 10.12 0.83 -12.20
C ILE A 278 10.75 1.14 -10.84
N GLY A 279 9.93 1.71 -9.94
CA GLY A 279 10.30 1.92 -8.55
C GLY A 279 9.93 0.70 -7.73
N ASP A 280 10.91 -0.15 -7.47
CA ASP A 280 10.83 -1.25 -6.52
C ASP A 280 11.07 -0.73 -5.10
N THR A 281 10.69 -1.49 -4.08
CA THR A 281 10.80 -1.04 -2.68
C THR A 281 12.24 -0.68 -2.28
N ASP A 282 13.20 -1.44 -2.80
CA ASP A 282 14.62 -1.40 -2.47
C ASP A 282 15.51 -0.81 -3.56
N ALA A 283 14.98 -0.53 -4.76
CA ALA A 283 15.76 0.02 -5.86
C ALA A 283 14.90 0.72 -6.90
N VAL A 284 15.55 1.51 -7.76
CA VAL A 284 15.03 1.78 -9.10
C VAL A 284 15.66 0.79 -10.07
N VAL A 285 14.82 0.18 -10.89
CA VAL A 285 15.25 -0.64 -12.03
C VAL A 285 14.65 -0.08 -13.32
N ARG A 286 15.20 -0.48 -14.47
CA ARG A 286 14.64 -0.12 -15.77
C ARG A 286 14.69 -1.27 -16.77
N PHE A 287 13.78 -1.25 -17.71
CA PHE A 287 13.75 -2.16 -18.85
C PHE A 287 13.98 -1.37 -20.12
N ALA A 288 14.76 -1.92 -21.06
CA ALA A 288 14.73 -1.44 -22.43
C ALA A 288 13.28 -1.55 -22.93
N TYR A 289 12.76 -0.45 -23.46
CA TYR A 289 11.37 -0.33 -23.87
C TYR A 289 11.30 0.29 -25.25
N LYS A 290 10.58 -0.35 -26.15
CA LYS A 290 10.11 0.25 -27.40
C LYS A 290 8.61 0.47 -27.29
N ASP A 291 8.16 1.58 -27.86
CA ASP A 291 6.75 1.90 -27.92
C ASP A 291 5.95 0.73 -28.53
N GLY A 292 4.93 0.26 -27.82
CA GLY A 292 4.17 -0.93 -28.21
C GLY A 292 4.69 -2.29 -27.71
N ASP A 293 5.78 -2.35 -26.95
CA ASP A 293 6.19 -3.60 -26.28
C ASP A 293 5.14 -4.05 -25.27
N LEU A 294 4.71 -5.33 -25.35
CA LEU A 294 3.79 -5.97 -24.39
C LEU A 294 4.51 -6.85 -23.38
N VAL A 295 5.75 -7.21 -23.66
CA VAL A 295 6.60 -8.09 -22.85
C VAL A 295 8.00 -7.50 -22.86
N ALA A 296 8.66 -7.47 -21.71
CA ALA A 296 10.03 -7.01 -21.61
C ALA A 296 10.96 -7.87 -22.49
N THR A 297 11.80 -7.22 -23.30
CA THR A 297 12.74 -7.92 -24.19
C THR A 297 13.96 -8.50 -23.47
N GLY A 298 14.13 -8.20 -22.18
CA GLY A 298 15.28 -8.60 -21.37
C GLY A 298 15.04 -8.45 -19.87
N LYS A 299 16.04 -8.80 -19.08
CA LYS A 299 16.03 -8.62 -17.61
C LYS A 299 16.09 -7.13 -17.24
N PRO A 300 15.60 -6.74 -16.06
CA PRO A 300 15.77 -5.37 -15.59
C PRO A 300 17.24 -5.01 -15.41
N GLU A 301 17.59 -3.79 -15.76
CA GLU A 301 18.85 -3.13 -15.37
C GLU A 301 18.65 -2.44 -14.02
N HIS A 302 19.55 -2.68 -13.08
CA HIS A 302 19.60 -1.91 -11.84
C HIS A 302 20.07 -0.48 -12.13
N VAL A 303 19.44 0.50 -11.49
CA VAL A 303 19.77 1.93 -11.63
C VAL A 303 20.38 2.46 -10.34
N VAL A 304 19.67 2.31 -9.21
CA VAL A 304 20.14 2.79 -7.91
C VAL A 304 19.44 2.05 -6.77
N ASP A 305 20.17 1.84 -5.66
CA ASP A 305 19.60 1.31 -4.42
C ASP A 305 18.83 2.41 -3.68
N LEU A 306 17.74 2.02 -3.02
CA LEU A 306 16.92 2.88 -2.19
C LEU A 306 16.82 2.32 -0.77
N PRO A 307 16.58 3.16 0.24
CA PRO A 307 16.37 2.68 1.60
C PRO A 307 15.22 1.66 1.66
N ALA A 308 15.52 0.42 2.03
CA ALA A 308 14.56 -0.64 2.29
C ALA A 308 14.96 -1.40 3.56
N ASN A 309 14.27 -1.13 4.66
CA ASN A 309 14.50 -1.79 5.95
C ASN A 309 13.40 -2.83 6.27
N GLY A 310 12.52 -3.14 5.30
CA GLY A 310 11.39 -4.06 5.48
C GLY A 310 10.30 -3.56 6.43
N LYS A 311 10.35 -2.28 6.87
CA LYS A 311 9.38 -1.66 7.80
C LYS A 311 8.87 -0.34 7.21
N GLY A 312 7.65 0.05 7.58
CA GLY A 312 7.05 1.32 7.18
C GLY A 312 6.73 1.42 5.69
N HIS A 313 6.99 2.59 5.10
CA HIS A 313 6.57 2.94 3.74
C HIS A 313 7.49 2.33 2.67
N TRP A 314 6.90 1.57 1.76
CA TRP A 314 7.58 0.74 0.76
C TRP A 314 7.40 1.23 -0.68
N THR A 315 6.41 2.07 -0.96
CA THR A 315 6.15 2.60 -2.31
C THR A 315 7.27 3.56 -2.73
N ARG A 316 7.67 3.50 -4.02
CA ARG A 316 8.63 4.41 -4.65
C ARG A 316 8.07 4.92 -5.97
N ASP A 317 7.41 6.07 -5.99
CA ASP A 317 7.01 6.69 -7.27
C ASP A 317 8.22 7.36 -7.93
N ILE A 318 8.16 7.51 -9.26
CA ILE A 318 9.26 8.04 -10.07
C ILE A 318 8.72 9.05 -11.06
N ARG A 319 9.39 10.20 -11.15
CA ARG A 319 9.19 11.21 -12.20
C ARG A 319 10.49 11.72 -12.79
N PHE A 320 10.43 12.20 -14.02
CA PHE A 320 11.53 12.93 -14.64
C PHE A 320 11.14 14.39 -14.79
N THR A 321 12.09 15.31 -14.55
CA THR A 321 11.91 16.73 -14.84
C THR A 321 11.58 16.95 -16.32
N LEU A 322 10.89 18.05 -16.65
CA LEU A 322 10.48 18.33 -18.03
C LEU A 322 11.66 18.37 -19.03
N ASP A 323 12.84 18.79 -18.57
CA ASP A 323 14.07 18.80 -19.38
C ASP A 323 14.75 17.42 -19.47
N GLY A 324 14.21 16.40 -18.80
CA GLY A 324 14.72 15.04 -18.75
C GLY A 324 16.05 14.87 -18.02
N LYS A 325 16.57 15.92 -17.37
CA LYS A 325 17.91 15.87 -16.77
C LYS A 325 17.95 15.20 -15.42
N LYS A 326 16.82 15.13 -14.72
CA LYS A 326 16.73 14.62 -13.36
C LYS A 326 15.60 13.62 -13.20
N MET A 327 15.88 12.57 -12.45
CA MET A 327 14.92 11.60 -11.94
C MET A 327 14.63 11.96 -10.48
N LEU A 328 13.35 12.09 -10.14
CA LEU A 328 12.84 12.33 -8.80
C LEU A 328 12.20 11.03 -8.33
N VAL A 329 12.55 10.61 -7.13
CA VAL A 329 12.09 9.34 -6.55
C VAL A 329 11.62 9.62 -5.13
N SER A 330 10.36 9.31 -4.86
CA SER A 330 9.83 9.41 -3.50
C SER A 330 10.26 8.23 -2.64
N VAL A 331 10.68 8.53 -1.39
CA VAL A 331 11.01 7.54 -0.37
C VAL A 331 10.34 7.91 0.95
N GLY A 332 9.24 7.24 1.29
CA GLY A 332 8.55 7.44 2.57
C GLY A 332 9.34 6.96 3.79
N SER A 333 8.95 7.43 4.97
CA SER A 333 9.55 7.10 6.27
C SER A 333 9.54 5.59 6.56
N GLY A 334 10.49 5.12 7.35
CA GLY A 334 10.57 3.74 7.83
C GLY A 334 9.66 3.47 9.02
N SER A 335 9.08 4.51 9.60
CA SER A 335 8.31 4.50 10.84
C SER A 335 7.09 5.44 10.77
N ASN A 336 6.30 5.45 11.83
CA ASN A 336 5.24 6.44 11.97
C ASN A 336 5.81 7.84 12.25
N VAL A 337 6.71 7.94 13.25
CA VAL A 337 7.22 9.20 13.82
C VAL A 337 8.58 9.03 14.50
N ASP A 338 9.44 8.10 14.07
CA ASP A 338 10.76 7.95 14.71
C ASP A 338 11.65 9.17 14.41
N ASP A 339 12.50 9.53 15.37
CA ASP A 339 13.42 10.67 15.26
C ASP A 339 14.64 10.28 14.39
N PRO A 340 14.86 10.89 13.20
CA PRO A 340 15.96 10.54 12.32
C PRO A 340 17.34 10.85 12.92
N ASP A 341 17.43 11.76 13.90
CA ASP A 341 18.68 12.05 14.62
C ASP A 341 19.20 10.84 15.40
N THR A 342 18.30 9.96 15.82
CA THR A 342 18.62 8.79 16.65
C THR A 342 18.29 7.46 15.97
N THR A 343 17.75 7.51 14.75
CA THR A 343 17.29 6.35 13.99
C THR A 343 17.98 6.31 12.63
N PRO A 344 19.19 5.72 12.51
CA PRO A 344 19.96 5.70 11.27
C PRO A 344 19.21 5.10 10.07
N ALA A 345 18.23 4.23 10.32
CA ALA A 345 17.41 3.62 9.28
C ALA A 345 16.46 4.61 8.59
N GLU A 346 16.25 5.81 9.14
CA GLU A 346 15.47 6.90 8.53
C GLU A 346 16.30 7.81 7.60
N LYS A 347 17.60 7.53 7.43
CA LYS A 347 18.43 8.28 6.49
C LYS A 347 17.88 8.13 5.06
N ASN A 348 17.73 9.26 4.36
CA ASN A 348 17.18 9.35 3.00
C ASN A 348 15.73 8.86 2.89
N ARG A 349 14.95 8.97 3.98
CA ARG A 349 13.54 8.62 4.05
C ARG A 349 12.73 9.81 4.53
N ALA A 350 11.42 9.76 4.26
CA ALA A 350 10.57 10.93 4.35
C ALA A 350 11.08 12.07 3.44
N ASP A 351 11.63 11.67 2.30
CA ASP A 351 12.34 12.52 1.36
C ASP A 351 11.81 12.28 -0.06
N VAL A 352 11.90 13.32 -0.89
CA VAL A 352 12.01 13.15 -2.33
C VAL A 352 13.50 13.20 -2.66
N LEU A 353 14.02 12.15 -3.29
CA LEU A 353 15.41 12.07 -3.72
C LEU A 353 15.52 12.46 -5.20
N GLU A 354 16.58 13.18 -5.57
CA GLU A 354 16.92 13.50 -6.95
C GLU A 354 18.18 12.73 -7.38
N PHE A 355 18.14 12.20 -8.59
CA PHE A 355 19.25 11.53 -9.28
C PHE A 355 19.39 12.06 -10.71
N ASN A 356 20.53 11.83 -11.34
CA ASN A 356 20.61 11.76 -12.79
C ASN A 356 19.84 10.50 -13.29
N PRO A 357 19.39 10.43 -14.55
CA PRO A 357 18.61 9.30 -15.06
C PRO A 357 19.33 7.95 -15.00
N ASP A 358 20.65 7.92 -14.87
CA ASP A 358 21.46 6.71 -14.70
C ASP A 358 21.63 6.29 -13.23
N GLY A 359 21.00 6.99 -12.29
CA GLY A 359 21.10 6.73 -10.84
C GLY A 359 22.26 7.45 -10.14
N SER A 360 23.14 8.14 -10.87
CA SER A 360 24.24 8.90 -10.29
C SER A 360 23.78 10.24 -9.69
N GLY A 361 24.64 10.86 -8.88
CA GLY A 361 24.41 12.24 -8.41
C GLY A 361 23.26 12.42 -7.42
N GLN A 362 23.02 11.40 -6.59
CA GLN A 362 22.00 11.43 -5.53
C GLN A 362 22.10 12.70 -4.67
N LYS A 363 20.95 13.35 -4.47
CA LYS A 363 20.76 14.42 -3.49
C LYS A 363 19.35 14.38 -2.91
N VAL A 364 19.15 14.97 -1.74
CA VAL A 364 17.80 15.22 -1.21
C VAL A 364 17.20 16.42 -1.94
N TYR A 365 16.09 16.21 -2.65
CA TYR A 365 15.35 17.26 -3.33
C TYR A 365 14.49 18.05 -2.34
N ALA A 366 13.77 17.36 -1.46
CA ALA A 366 12.97 17.93 -0.37
C ALA A 366 12.84 16.88 0.75
N TYR A 367 12.58 17.33 1.98
CA TYR A 367 12.61 16.48 3.17
C TYR A 367 11.50 16.79 4.17
N GLY A 368 11.33 15.91 5.15
CA GLY A 368 10.27 16.02 6.15
C GLY A 368 8.87 15.79 5.57
N ILE A 369 8.78 15.02 4.48
CA ILE A 369 7.54 14.61 3.82
C ILE A 369 7.31 13.15 4.17
N ARG A 370 6.46 12.86 5.16
CA ARG A 370 6.33 11.50 5.75
C ARG A 370 6.26 10.39 4.69
N ASN A 371 5.35 10.53 3.73
CA ASN A 371 5.22 9.57 2.64
C ASN A 371 4.60 10.22 1.40
N CYS A 372 5.46 10.74 0.52
CA CYS A 372 5.06 11.33 -0.76
C CYS A 372 4.63 10.25 -1.77
N VAL A 373 3.42 9.72 -1.70
CA VAL A 373 3.11 8.48 -2.41
C VAL A 373 2.99 8.65 -3.91
N GLY A 374 2.17 9.61 -4.37
CA GLY A 374 1.96 9.87 -5.79
C GLY A 374 2.66 11.14 -6.21
N GLU A 375 3.46 11.06 -7.26
CA GLU A 375 4.15 12.19 -7.85
C GLU A 375 3.58 12.55 -9.23
N ALA A 376 3.56 13.84 -9.55
CA ALA A 376 3.30 14.35 -10.89
C ALA A 376 4.14 15.59 -11.16
N ILE A 377 4.56 15.77 -12.41
CA ILE A 377 5.16 17.03 -12.84
C ILE A 377 4.05 17.88 -13.43
N HIS A 378 3.89 19.10 -12.90
CA HIS A 378 2.93 20.04 -13.47
C HIS A 378 3.34 20.36 -14.91
N PRO A 379 2.48 20.11 -15.92
CA PRO A 379 2.89 20.10 -17.33
C PRO A 379 3.33 21.48 -17.85
N LYS A 380 2.83 22.57 -17.24
CA LYS A 380 3.20 23.95 -17.59
C LYS A 380 4.38 24.53 -16.79
N THR A 381 4.41 24.34 -15.47
CA THR A 381 5.42 24.98 -14.60
C THR A 381 6.66 24.10 -14.43
N GLY A 382 6.55 22.78 -14.64
CA GLY A 382 7.62 21.83 -14.38
C GLY A 382 7.86 21.55 -12.89
N GLU A 383 7.04 22.09 -12.01
CA GLU A 383 7.12 21.84 -10.57
C GLU A 383 6.71 20.40 -10.27
N LEU A 384 7.43 19.75 -9.35
CA LEU A 384 7.00 18.49 -8.76
C LEU A 384 5.79 18.75 -7.86
N TRP A 385 4.78 17.90 -7.96
CA TRP A 385 3.64 17.83 -7.05
C TRP A 385 3.56 16.46 -6.42
N CYS A 386 3.05 16.43 -5.19
CA CYS A 386 2.91 15.19 -4.45
C CYS A 386 1.66 15.15 -3.57
N SER A 387 1.06 13.96 -3.47
CA SER A 387 0.12 13.57 -2.42
C SER A 387 0.85 12.87 -1.26
N VAL A 388 0.47 13.17 -0.03
CA VAL A 388 1.21 12.73 1.15
C VAL A 388 0.30 12.10 2.19
N ASN A 389 0.75 10.95 2.73
CA ASN A 389 0.13 10.34 3.92
C ASN A 389 0.87 10.78 5.18
N GLU A 390 0.15 11.45 6.06
CA GLU A 390 0.67 11.99 7.30
C GLU A 390 0.60 11.01 8.47
N ARG A 391 1.17 11.43 9.61
CA ARG A 391 1.38 10.59 10.78
C ARG A 391 0.10 10.17 11.46
N ASP A 392 0.21 8.97 12.01
CA ASP A 392 -0.83 8.29 12.72
C ASP A 392 -0.85 8.65 14.20
N ALA A 393 -2.00 8.42 14.81
CA ALA A 393 -2.23 8.33 16.25
C ALA A 393 -2.24 9.64 17.04
N LEU A 394 -2.63 10.75 16.42
CA LEU A 394 -2.93 12.02 17.13
C LEU A 394 -4.45 12.31 17.27
N GLY A 395 -5.31 11.44 16.75
CA GLY A 395 -6.77 11.55 16.85
C GLY A 395 -7.45 11.36 15.50
N ASP A 396 -8.79 11.39 15.48
CA ASP A 396 -9.55 11.15 14.25
C ASP A 396 -9.41 12.27 13.22
N ASN A 397 -9.17 13.49 13.69
CA ASN A 397 -9.11 14.70 12.88
C ASN A 397 -7.72 15.36 12.93
N LEU A 398 -6.67 14.57 13.21
CA LEU A 398 -5.28 15.03 13.15
C LEU A 398 -4.32 13.85 12.88
N VAL A 399 -3.34 13.94 11.97
CA VAL A 399 -2.90 15.09 11.16
C VAL A 399 -3.48 14.99 9.74
N PRO A 400 -3.85 16.11 9.07
CA PRO A 400 -4.29 16.07 7.67
C PRO A 400 -3.27 15.38 6.75
N ASP A 401 -3.76 14.52 5.87
CA ASP A 401 -3.04 14.24 4.63
C ASP A 401 -3.04 15.50 3.76
N TYR A 402 -2.20 15.55 2.73
CA TYR A 402 -2.10 16.77 1.91
C TYR A 402 -1.64 16.53 0.48
N ILE A 403 -1.92 17.51 -0.39
CA ILE A 403 -1.38 17.61 -1.74
C ILE A 403 -0.68 18.97 -1.88
N THR A 404 0.53 18.97 -2.43
CA THR A 404 1.34 20.20 -2.55
C THR A 404 2.33 20.15 -3.70
N HIS A 405 2.68 21.31 -4.23
CA HIS A 405 3.93 21.48 -4.99
C HIS A 405 5.11 21.29 -4.03
N VAL A 406 6.12 20.55 -4.47
CA VAL A 406 7.31 20.23 -3.70
C VAL A 406 8.43 21.19 -4.11
N GLN A 407 8.82 22.06 -3.20
CA GLN A 407 9.91 23.01 -3.39
C GLN A 407 11.30 22.36 -3.18
N PRO A 408 12.28 22.62 -4.07
CA PRO A 408 13.67 22.22 -3.84
C PRO A 408 14.21 22.76 -2.52
N GLY A 409 14.78 21.89 -1.69
CA GLY A 409 15.28 22.20 -0.34
C GLY A 409 14.18 22.43 0.71
N GLY A 410 12.91 22.26 0.35
CA GLY A 410 11.77 22.50 1.24
C GLY A 410 11.68 21.47 2.37
N PHE A 411 11.24 21.94 3.55
CA PHE A 411 10.96 21.12 4.72
C PHE A 411 9.46 21.12 5.03
N TYR A 412 8.85 19.95 5.14
CA TYR A 412 7.40 19.81 5.35
C TYR A 412 7.01 19.33 6.76
N GLY A 413 7.99 19.28 7.67
CA GLY A 413 7.76 19.18 9.11
C GLY A 413 8.04 17.81 9.73
N TRP A 414 7.83 16.70 9.02
CA TRP A 414 8.02 15.36 9.61
C TRP A 414 9.47 15.14 10.10
N PRO A 415 9.69 14.52 11.28
CA PRO A 415 8.68 14.07 12.25
C PRO A 415 8.35 15.11 13.34
N TRP A 416 9.11 16.20 13.44
CA TRP A 416 9.10 17.09 14.60
C TRP A 416 7.96 18.13 14.58
N TRP A 417 7.48 18.51 13.40
CA TRP A 417 6.45 19.52 13.17
C TRP A 417 5.39 19.02 12.18
N TYR A 418 4.24 19.68 12.13
CA TYR A 418 3.23 19.45 11.11
C TYR A 418 2.47 20.74 10.78
N MET A 419 2.08 20.89 9.51
CA MET A 419 1.20 21.98 9.03
C MET A 419 1.66 23.37 9.50
N GLY A 420 2.94 23.67 9.31
CA GLY A 420 3.58 24.88 9.81
C GLY A 420 4.14 24.70 11.22
N ALA A 421 3.87 25.67 12.09
CA ALA A 421 4.52 25.80 13.39
C ALA A 421 3.92 24.93 14.52
N ASN A 422 3.19 23.86 14.19
CA ASN A 422 2.64 22.95 15.21
C ASN A 422 3.65 21.85 15.54
N GLN A 423 4.13 21.82 16.77
CA GLN A 423 5.09 20.79 17.20
C GLN A 423 4.37 19.46 17.43
N ASP A 424 4.96 18.36 16.97
CA ASP A 424 4.49 17.04 17.36
C ASP A 424 4.81 16.80 18.85
N PRO A 425 3.80 16.52 19.70
CA PRO A 425 4.03 16.39 21.15
C PRO A 425 4.95 15.21 21.51
N ARG A 426 5.12 14.23 20.61
CA ARG A 426 6.04 13.10 20.79
C ARG A 426 7.51 13.50 20.62
N HIS A 427 7.77 14.69 20.10
CA HIS A 427 9.09 15.29 19.88
C HIS A 427 9.23 16.66 20.55
N ALA A 428 8.57 16.86 21.69
CA ALA A 428 8.55 18.14 22.40
C ALA A 428 9.97 18.73 22.61
N GLY A 429 10.15 19.99 22.24
CA GLY A 429 11.42 20.72 22.36
C GLY A 429 12.50 20.38 21.33
N LYS A 430 12.29 19.41 20.43
CA LYS A 430 13.23 19.08 19.35
C LYS A 430 13.12 20.05 18.17
N HIS A 431 14.26 20.35 17.58
CA HIS A 431 14.42 21.22 16.40
C HIS A 431 13.59 22.53 16.41
N PRO A 432 13.69 23.36 17.47
CA PRO A 432 13.02 24.67 17.49
C PRO A 432 13.47 25.57 16.33
N GLU A 433 14.69 25.40 15.82
CA GLU A 433 15.24 26.14 14.68
C GLU A 433 14.57 25.81 13.32
N LEU A 434 13.78 24.73 13.26
CA LEU A 434 13.04 24.35 12.06
C LEU A 434 11.61 24.88 12.03
N LYS A 435 11.08 25.39 13.15
CA LYS A 435 9.69 25.85 13.30
C LYS A 435 9.24 26.78 12.16
N ASP A 436 10.04 27.79 11.86
CA ASP A 436 9.70 28.81 10.86
C ASP A 436 10.09 28.41 9.42
N LYS A 437 10.64 27.19 9.24
CA LYS A 437 10.99 26.63 7.93
C LYS A 437 9.95 25.63 7.41
N VAL A 438 9.02 25.21 8.25
CA VAL A 438 7.98 24.24 7.86
C VAL A 438 7.06 24.87 6.84
N ILE A 439 7.03 24.30 5.65
CA ILE A 439 6.13 24.70 4.57
C ILE A 439 4.74 24.14 4.88
N VAL A 440 3.73 25.01 4.89
CA VAL A 440 2.33 24.59 4.92
C VAL A 440 1.95 24.10 3.51
N PRO A 441 1.43 22.88 3.36
CA PRO A 441 0.99 22.34 2.07
C PRO A 441 -0.10 23.17 1.39
N ASP A 442 -0.18 23.12 0.05
CA ASP A 442 -1.18 23.89 -0.71
C ASP A 442 -2.63 23.46 -0.43
N VAL A 443 -2.87 22.15 -0.25
CA VAL A 443 -4.21 21.59 -0.02
C VAL A 443 -4.15 20.60 1.14
N LEU A 444 -4.92 20.86 2.19
CA LEU A 444 -5.11 19.93 3.31
C LEU A 444 -6.33 19.05 3.03
N LEU A 445 -6.14 17.74 3.20
CA LEU A 445 -7.15 16.71 3.04
C LEU A 445 -7.71 16.29 4.40
N ASN A 446 -8.78 15.50 4.39
CA ASN A 446 -9.22 14.88 5.64
C ASN A 446 -8.09 14.00 6.20
N PRO A 447 -7.83 14.05 7.51
CA PRO A 447 -6.86 13.19 8.17
C PRO A 447 -7.16 11.71 7.89
N HIS A 448 -6.11 10.95 7.59
CA HIS A 448 -6.18 9.51 7.29
C HIS A 448 -6.82 9.15 5.95
N ASN A 449 -7.03 10.10 5.02
CA ASN A 449 -7.56 9.84 3.69
C ASN A 449 -6.78 8.79 2.89
N ALA A 450 -5.47 8.67 3.16
CA ALA A 450 -4.50 7.86 2.48
C ALA A 450 -4.41 8.22 0.98
N SER A 451 -4.11 9.48 0.66
CA SER A 451 -3.93 9.95 -0.72
C SER A 451 -2.72 9.27 -1.40
N LEU A 452 -2.94 8.66 -2.57
CA LEU A 452 -1.93 7.89 -3.31
C LEU A 452 -1.69 8.50 -4.70
N GLY A 453 -2.01 7.85 -5.82
CA GLY A 453 -1.63 8.34 -7.14
C GLY A 453 -2.34 9.64 -7.55
N ILE A 454 -1.59 10.57 -8.15
CA ILE A 454 -2.09 11.86 -8.67
C ILE A 454 -1.86 12.03 -10.18
N LEU A 455 -2.66 12.90 -10.80
CA LEU A 455 -2.59 13.26 -12.22
C LEU A 455 -3.05 14.71 -12.45
N PHE A 456 -2.34 15.47 -13.29
CA PHE A 456 -2.89 16.67 -13.93
C PHE A 456 -3.69 16.30 -15.18
N TYR A 457 -4.96 16.70 -15.25
CA TYR A 457 -5.83 16.35 -16.36
C TYR A 457 -5.61 17.26 -17.57
N GLU A 458 -5.01 16.72 -18.63
CA GLU A 458 -4.80 17.43 -19.90
C GLU A 458 -5.72 16.94 -21.03
N GLY A 459 -6.63 16.00 -20.71
CA GLY A 459 -7.61 15.46 -21.65
C GLY A 459 -8.60 16.51 -22.15
N LYS A 460 -9.33 16.16 -23.21
CA LYS A 460 -10.29 17.06 -23.87
C LYS A 460 -11.74 16.56 -23.79
N GLN A 461 -11.96 15.42 -23.15
CA GLN A 461 -13.29 14.81 -23.06
C GLN A 461 -14.14 15.47 -21.98
N PHE A 462 -13.52 15.84 -20.86
CA PHE A 462 -14.20 16.50 -19.77
C PHE A 462 -14.44 17.97 -20.10
N PRO A 463 -15.39 18.64 -19.43
CA PRO A 463 -15.61 20.08 -19.57
C PRO A 463 -14.33 20.89 -19.37
N ALA A 464 -14.25 22.06 -20.02
CA ALA A 464 -13.02 22.85 -20.11
C ALA A 464 -12.47 23.28 -18.74
N GLU A 465 -13.33 23.43 -17.74
CA GLU A 465 -12.96 23.76 -16.37
C GLU A 465 -12.15 22.68 -15.64
N TYR A 466 -12.19 21.42 -16.09
CA TYR A 466 -11.37 20.34 -15.53
C TYR A 466 -9.95 20.32 -16.08
N LYS A 467 -9.70 21.02 -17.20
CA LYS A 467 -8.39 20.98 -17.85
C LYS A 467 -7.34 21.75 -17.05
N GLY A 468 -6.28 21.04 -16.68
CA GLY A 468 -5.20 21.52 -15.84
C GLY A 468 -5.45 21.31 -14.34
N ASP A 469 -6.63 20.80 -13.95
CA ASP A 469 -6.88 20.42 -12.57
C ASP A 469 -6.17 19.12 -12.21
N LEU A 470 -5.92 18.94 -10.92
CA LEU A 470 -5.29 17.74 -10.40
C LEU A 470 -6.37 16.77 -9.89
N PHE A 471 -6.16 15.47 -10.11
CA PHE A 471 -6.96 14.39 -9.52
C PHE A 471 -6.06 13.56 -8.61
N ALA A 472 -6.62 13.08 -7.51
CA ALA A 472 -5.93 12.21 -6.55
C ALA A 472 -6.85 11.08 -6.08
N ALA A 473 -6.28 9.89 -5.93
CA ALA A 473 -6.98 8.72 -5.41
C ALA A 473 -6.74 8.57 -3.91
N GLU A 474 -7.81 8.53 -3.13
CA GLU A 474 -7.80 8.44 -1.68
C GLU A 474 -8.09 6.99 -1.27
N HIS A 475 -7.08 6.26 -0.80
CA HIS A 475 -7.13 4.80 -0.59
C HIS A 475 -7.95 4.38 0.64
N GLY A 476 -8.20 5.34 1.52
CA GLY A 476 -9.10 5.20 2.66
C GLY A 476 -8.42 4.83 3.98
N SER A 477 -8.99 5.37 5.05
CA SER A 477 -8.44 5.37 6.40
C SER A 477 -8.43 4.00 7.08
N TRP A 478 -7.36 3.73 7.84
CA TRP A 478 -7.34 2.67 8.85
C TRP A 478 -7.29 3.21 10.28
N ASN A 479 -6.82 4.45 10.50
CA ASN A 479 -6.60 5.03 11.83
C ASN A 479 -7.63 6.09 12.21
N ARG A 480 -8.91 5.77 12.00
CA ARG A 480 -10.03 6.68 12.26
C ARG A 480 -11.29 5.93 12.64
N ALA A 481 -11.99 6.40 13.66
CA ALA A 481 -13.19 5.73 14.19
C ALA A 481 -14.28 5.63 13.11
N ALA A 482 -14.65 6.77 12.51
CA ALA A 482 -15.47 6.82 11.30
C ALA A 482 -14.55 6.96 10.09
N ARG A 483 -14.68 6.08 9.10
CA ARG A 483 -13.79 6.04 7.94
C ARG A 483 -13.90 7.28 7.06
N VAL A 484 -12.86 7.62 6.33
CA VAL A 484 -12.84 8.68 5.32
C VAL A 484 -11.89 8.30 4.18
N GLY A 485 -12.03 8.93 3.01
CA GLY A 485 -11.30 8.61 1.79
C GLY A 485 -12.09 7.60 0.97
N TYR A 486 -11.45 6.58 0.39
CA TYR A 486 -12.13 5.61 -0.50
C TYR A 486 -12.83 6.33 -1.67
N GLU A 487 -12.13 7.27 -2.29
CA GLU A 487 -12.70 8.12 -3.34
C GLU A 487 -11.63 8.58 -4.34
N LEU A 488 -12.06 9.12 -5.48
CA LEU A 488 -11.24 10.01 -6.29
C LEU A 488 -11.66 11.44 -5.98
N ILE A 489 -10.70 12.32 -5.72
CA ILE A 489 -10.94 13.76 -5.55
C ILE A 489 -10.38 14.55 -6.73
N ARG A 490 -10.94 15.75 -6.94
CA ARG A 490 -10.40 16.78 -7.83
C ARG A 490 -9.89 17.94 -6.99
N VAL A 491 -8.70 18.43 -7.29
CA VAL A 491 -8.14 19.68 -6.76
C VAL A 491 -8.24 20.75 -7.85
N PRO A 492 -9.14 21.73 -7.70
CA PRO A 492 -9.23 22.84 -8.63
C PRO A 492 -7.96 23.69 -8.63
N MET A 493 -7.43 23.93 -9.82
CA MET A 493 -6.24 24.73 -10.04
C MET A 493 -6.64 26.10 -10.59
N THR A 494 -5.81 27.09 -10.29
CA THR A 494 -5.90 28.42 -10.88
C THR A 494 -5.17 28.42 -12.23
N PRO A 495 -5.47 29.35 -13.15
CA PRO A 495 -4.84 29.38 -14.47
C PRO A 495 -3.30 29.48 -14.47
N ASN A 496 -2.70 29.98 -13.37
CA ASN A 496 -1.25 30.08 -13.22
C ASN A 496 -0.59 28.81 -12.61
N GLY A 497 -1.35 27.74 -12.39
CA GLY A 497 -0.84 26.46 -11.89
C GLY A 497 -0.77 26.33 -10.37
N ARG A 498 -1.49 27.17 -9.60
CA ARG A 498 -1.58 27.07 -8.14
C ARG A 498 -2.91 26.44 -7.71
N ALA A 499 -2.91 25.61 -6.67
CA ALA A 499 -4.14 25.05 -6.12
C ALA A 499 -4.98 26.13 -5.42
N LYS A 500 -6.31 25.98 -5.41
CA LYS A 500 -7.22 26.89 -4.69
C LYS A 500 -7.30 26.65 -3.18
N GLY A 501 -6.59 25.63 -2.68
CA GLY A 501 -6.62 25.22 -1.27
C GLY A 501 -7.87 24.46 -0.87
N GLU A 502 -8.59 23.91 -1.84
CA GLU A 502 -9.81 23.11 -1.67
C GLU A 502 -9.75 21.88 -2.58
N TYR A 503 -10.58 20.90 -2.29
CA TYR A 503 -10.77 19.73 -3.15
C TYR A 503 -12.25 19.37 -3.26
N GLU A 504 -12.63 18.66 -4.30
CA GLU A 504 -13.99 18.22 -4.60
C GLU A 504 -14.04 16.69 -4.60
N ASP A 505 -14.97 16.12 -3.83
CA ASP A 505 -15.32 14.70 -3.92
C ASP A 505 -15.76 14.42 -5.38
N PHE A 506 -15.05 13.59 -6.14
CA PHE A 506 -15.35 13.36 -7.56
C PHE A 506 -15.95 11.98 -7.80
N MET A 507 -15.29 10.91 -7.35
CA MET A 507 -15.79 9.54 -7.49
C MET A 507 -15.89 8.88 -6.12
N THR A 508 -17.10 8.62 -5.61
CA THR A 508 -17.33 8.11 -4.25
C THR A 508 -18.14 6.80 -4.26
N GLY A 509 -18.56 6.31 -3.09
CA GLY A 509 -19.51 5.19 -2.97
C GLY A 509 -18.85 3.81 -2.80
N PHE A 510 -17.57 3.78 -2.45
CA PHE A 510 -16.81 2.55 -2.23
C PHE A 510 -16.97 1.94 -0.82
N VAL A 511 -17.62 2.67 0.08
CA VAL A 511 -17.96 2.23 1.44
C VAL A 511 -19.48 2.06 1.54
N LEU A 512 -19.92 0.90 2.02
CA LEU A 512 -21.33 0.59 2.23
C LEU A 512 -21.88 1.32 3.47
N PRO A 513 -23.20 1.45 3.63
CA PRO A 513 -23.79 2.04 4.83
C PRO A 513 -23.35 1.39 6.15
N SER A 514 -22.87 0.15 6.12
CA SER A 514 -22.30 -0.57 7.26
C SER A 514 -20.90 -0.12 7.67
N GLY A 515 -20.20 0.61 6.81
CA GLY A 515 -18.77 0.89 6.95
C GLY A 515 -17.87 -0.20 6.36
N ASP A 516 -18.45 -1.26 5.79
CA ASP A 516 -17.71 -2.25 4.99
C ASP A 516 -17.25 -1.63 3.67
N VAL A 517 -16.09 -2.07 3.20
CA VAL A 517 -15.43 -1.49 2.04
C VAL A 517 -15.42 -2.50 0.91
N TRP A 518 -15.84 -2.11 -0.28
CA TRP A 518 -15.85 -3.01 -1.44
C TRP A 518 -14.87 -2.62 -2.54
N GLY A 519 -14.32 -1.41 -2.49
CA GLY A 519 -13.25 -0.94 -3.38
C GLY A 519 -12.36 0.10 -2.72
N ARG A 520 -11.14 0.28 -3.23
CA ARG A 520 -10.11 1.17 -2.69
C ARG A 520 -9.29 1.80 -3.81
N PRO A 521 -9.61 3.03 -4.24
CA PRO A 521 -8.87 3.73 -5.28
C PRO A 521 -7.38 3.88 -4.94
N VAL A 522 -6.49 3.62 -5.91
CA VAL A 522 -5.03 3.73 -5.71
C VAL A 522 -4.38 4.78 -6.59
N ALA A 523 -4.69 4.82 -7.87
CA ALA A 523 -4.07 5.78 -8.79
C ALA A 523 -5.02 6.14 -9.92
N VAL A 524 -4.74 7.27 -10.55
CA VAL A 524 -5.50 7.81 -11.69
C VAL A 524 -4.56 8.11 -12.86
N THR A 525 -5.01 7.82 -14.08
CA THR A 525 -4.36 8.24 -15.33
C THR A 525 -5.42 8.64 -16.36
N ALA A 526 -5.03 9.22 -17.49
CA ALA A 526 -5.94 9.57 -18.57
C ALA A 526 -5.70 8.68 -19.79
N ALA A 527 -6.76 8.07 -20.32
CA ALA A 527 -6.71 7.35 -21.59
C ALA A 527 -6.59 8.33 -22.77
N THR A 528 -6.25 7.81 -23.95
CA THR A 528 -6.03 8.62 -25.17
C THR A 528 -7.27 9.34 -25.68
N ASP A 529 -8.45 8.83 -25.38
CA ASP A 529 -9.74 9.46 -25.68
C ASP A 529 -10.09 10.59 -24.68
N GLY A 530 -9.25 10.84 -23.68
CA GLY A 530 -9.44 11.84 -22.63
C GLY A 530 -10.32 11.38 -21.47
N SER A 531 -10.72 10.11 -21.39
CA SER A 531 -11.38 9.55 -20.21
C SER A 531 -10.37 9.34 -19.07
N LEU A 532 -10.82 9.39 -17.81
CA LEU A 532 -9.98 9.00 -16.68
C LEU A 532 -10.07 7.50 -16.45
N LEU A 533 -8.95 6.92 -16.02
CA LEU A 533 -8.86 5.55 -15.54
C LEU A 533 -8.42 5.55 -14.09
N VAL A 534 -9.06 4.75 -13.23
CA VAL A 534 -8.79 4.68 -11.79
C VAL A 534 -8.56 3.23 -11.37
N SER A 535 -7.42 2.91 -10.78
CA SER A 535 -7.14 1.57 -10.24
C SER A 535 -7.77 1.36 -8.87
N ASP A 536 -8.23 0.15 -8.61
CA ASP A 536 -8.87 -0.29 -7.36
C ASP A 536 -8.30 -1.64 -6.93
N ASP A 537 -7.50 -1.64 -5.87
CA ASP A 537 -6.79 -2.84 -5.41
C ASP A 537 -7.63 -3.79 -4.56
N ALA A 538 -8.73 -3.30 -3.97
CA ALA A 538 -9.64 -4.15 -3.21
C ALA A 538 -10.63 -4.88 -4.11
N TYR A 539 -11.17 -4.18 -5.12
CA TYR A 539 -12.06 -4.81 -6.09
C TYR A 539 -11.30 -5.48 -7.23
N ASN A 540 -9.98 -5.37 -7.35
CA ASN A 540 -9.18 -5.88 -8.47
C ASN A 540 -9.70 -5.39 -9.82
N ALA A 541 -9.80 -4.07 -9.98
CA ALA A 541 -10.37 -3.47 -11.18
C ALA A 541 -9.66 -2.18 -11.58
N ILE A 542 -9.87 -1.80 -12.85
CA ILE A 542 -9.66 -0.43 -13.30
C ILE A 542 -11.01 0.09 -13.78
N TRP A 543 -11.41 1.24 -13.26
CA TRP A 543 -12.61 1.97 -13.62
C TRP A 543 -12.29 2.97 -14.72
N ARG A 544 -13.25 3.27 -15.60
CA ARG A 544 -13.19 4.33 -16.60
C ARG A 544 -14.27 5.36 -16.33
N ILE A 545 -13.91 6.63 -16.39
CA ILE A 545 -14.82 7.75 -16.20
C ILE A 545 -14.86 8.58 -17.47
N THR A 546 -16.05 8.72 -18.05
CA THR A 546 -16.33 9.49 -19.26
C THR A 546 -17.27 10.65 -18.97
N TYR A 547 -17.17 11.72 -19.76
CA TYR A 547 -18.15 12.79 -19.74
C TYR A 547 -19.18 12.55 -20.85
N THR A 548 -20.46 12.52 -20.48
CA THR A 548 -21.59 12.25 -21.37
C THR A 548 -22.46 13.48 -21.61
N GLY A 549 -22.30 14.54 -20.81
CA GLY A 549 -23.05 15.80 -20.93
C GLY A 549 -24.54 15.73 -20.59
N MET A 550 -25.00 14.61 -20.02
CA MET A 550 -26.41 14.35 -19.67
C MET A 550 -26.71 14.58 -18.20
#